data_AF-S4MZL6-F1
#
_entry.id   AF-S4MZL6-F1
#
_cell.length_a   1.000
_cell.length_b   1.000
_cell.length_c   1.000
_cell.angle_alpha   90.00
_cell.angle_beta   90.00
_cell.angle_gamma   90.00
#
_symmetry.space_group_name_H-M   'P 1'
#
loop_
_entity.id
_entity.type
_entity.pdbx_description
1 polymer ?
#
loop_
_entity_poly.entity_id
_entity_poly.type
_entity_poly.pdbx_seq_one_letter_code
_entity_poly.pdbx_strand_id
1 'polypeptide(L)'
;MVRGRGLRRLLDRRDGYHDGFDAFVNQVIPILQERGLVHDDYEGPTLRENLGAHEQYGLDPRLTKPAPVMTTTPQVLATPWPPR
;
A
#
# COMPACT_ATOMS: atom_id res chain seq x y z
N MET A 1 -10.16 -53.53 12.99
CA MET A 1 -8.94 -53.37 13.84
C MET A 1 -8.21 -52.13 13.36
N VAL A 2 -8.34 -51.00 14.08
CA VAL A 2 -7.73 -49.71 13.73
C VAL A 2 -6.43 -49.59 14.51
N ARG A 3 -5.30 -49.37 13.83
CA ARG A 3 -4.08 -48.83 14.47
C ARG A 3 -3.53 -47.70 13.64
N GLY A 4 -3.44 -46.54 14.29
CA GLY A 4 -3.27 -45.24 13.69
C GLY A 4 -1.91 -45.03 13.04
N ARG A 5 -1.92 -44.24 11.97
CA ARG A 5 -0.72 -43.61 11.46
C ARG A 5 -0.70 -42.16 11.94
N GLY A 6 0.38 -41.85 12.63
CA GLY A 6 0.65 -40.59 13.30
C GLY A 6 0.42 -39.39 12.39
N LEU A 7 -0.40 -38.50 12.91
CA LEU A 7 -0.56 -37.13 12.46
C LEU A 7 0.78 -36.41 12.61
N ARG A 8 1.60 -36.42 11.55
CA ARG A 8 2.77 -35.53 11.39
C ARG A 8 2.78 -34.89 10.01
N ARG A 9 1.71 -34.21 9.64
CA ARG A 9 1.65 -33.31 8.47
C ARG A 9 0.62 -32.21 8.70
N LEU A 10 0.89 -31.31 9.65
CA LEU A 10 -0.04 -30.21 9.93
C LEU A 10 0.61 -28.85 10.16
N LEU A 11 1.89 -28.67 9.85
CA LEU A 11 2.51 -27.34 9.79
C LEU A 11 3.50 -27.28 8.63
N ASP A 12 3.02 -27.56 7.41
CA ASP A 12 3.65 -27.04 6.21
C ASP A 12 2.55 -26.34 5.39
N ARG A 13 2.31 -25.09 5.76
CA ARG A 13 1.51 -24.13 4.97
C ARG A 13 2.41 -22.99 4.48
N ARG A 14 3.73 -23.05 4.73
CA ARG A 14 4.63 -21.91 4.54
C ARG A 14 5.71 -22.15 3.49
N ASP A 15 5.75 -23.33 2.87
CA ASP A 15 6.89 -23.71 2.03
C ASP A 15 6.64 -23.39 0.53
N GLY A 16 5.40 -23.05 0.14
CA GLY A 16 5.07 -22.73 -1.27
C GLY A 16 5.46 -21.32 -1.74
N TYR A 17 5.79 -20.39 -0.84
CA TYR A 17 6.12 -19.00 -1.21
C TYR A 17 7.59 -18.78 -1.52
N HIS A 18 8.49 -19.62 -0.99
CA HIS A 18 9.92 -19.45 -1.21
C HIS A 18 10.33 -19.91 -2.61
N ASP A 19 9.93 -21.13 -2.98
CA ASP A 19 10.29 -21.73 -4.27
C ASP A 19 9.74 -20.94 -5.48
N GLY A 20 8.51 -20.43 -5.35
CA GLY A 20 7.87 -19.66 -6.43
C GLY A 20 8.50 -18.28 -6.63
N PHE A 21 8.97 -17.66 -5.55
CA PHE A 21 9.63 -16.35 -5.62
C PHE A 21 11.04 -16.47 -6.19
N ASP A 22 11.80 -17.50 -5.79
CA ASP A 22 13.13 -17.76 -6.32
C ASP A 22 13.09 -18.02 -7.84
N ALA A 23 12.09 -18.77 -8.33
CA ALA A 23 11.90 -18.98 -9.76
C ALA A 23 11.59 -17.67 -10.52
N PHE A 24 10.77 -16.78 -9.93
CA PHE A 24 10.46 -15.48 -10.50
C PHE A 24 11.70 -14.59 -10.59
N VAL A 25 12.46 -14.47 -9.50
CA VAL A 25 13.67 -13.63 -9.46
C VAL A 25 14.67 -14.09 -10.50
N ASN A 26 14.91 -15.41 -10.59
CA ASN A 26 15.91 -15.95 -11.51
C ASN A 26 15.50 -15.89 -12.99
N GLN A 27 14.22 -15.92 -13.32
CA GLN A 27 13.76 -15.97 -14.71
C GLN A 27 13.28 -14.62 -15.24
N VAL A 28 12.63 -13.80 -14.40
CA VAL A 28 11.95 -12.58 -14.85
C VAL A 28 12.81 -11.35 -14.68
N ILE A 29 13.53 -11.22 -13.55
CA ILE A 29 14.36 -10.02 -13.28
C ILE A 29 15.40 -9.78 -14.39
N PRO A 30 16.15 -10.80 -14.89
CA PRO A 30 17.12 -10.56 -15.96
C PRO A 30 16.49 -9.97 -17.24
N ILE A 31 15.30 -10.43 -17.63
CA ILE A 31 14.58 -9.94 -18.80
C ILE A 31 14.15 -8.48 -18.62
N LEU A 32 13.75 -8.09 -17.40
CA LEU A 32 13.36 -6.72 -17.10
C LEU A 32 14.57 -5.78 -17.03
N GLN A 33 15.71 -6.27 -16.53
CA GLN A 33 16.99 -5.55 -16.50
C GLN A 33 17.54 -5.30 -17.91
N GLU A 34 17.55 -6.32 -18.77
CA GLU A 34 17.94 -6.18 -20.19
C GLU A 34 17.12 -5.12 -20.94
N ARG A 35 15.88 -4.89 -20.50
CA ARG A 35 14.95 -3.90 -21.07
C ARG A 35 15.00 -2.54 -20.38
N GLY A 36 15.80 -2.38 -19.32
CA GLY A 36 15.88 -1.15 -18.53
C GLY A 36 14.59 -0.79 -17.78
N LEU A 37 13.74 -1.78 -17.47
CA LEU A 37 12.45 -1.57 -16.77
C LEU A 37 12.58 -1.64 -15.25
N VAL A 38 13.65 -2.25 -14.74
CA VAL A 38 13.98 -2.37 -13.32
C VAL A 38 15.44 -1.97 -13.11
N HIS A 39 15.77 -1.54 -11.90
CA HIS A 39 17.14 -1.16 -11.54
C HIS A 39 18.04 -2.40 -11.37
N ASP A 40 19.28 -2.28 -11.83
CA ASP A 40 20.35 -3.26 -11.58
C ASP A 40 20.95 -3.12 -10.20
N ASP A 41 21.05 -1.89 -9.70
CA ASP A 41 21.54 -1.57 -8.36
C ASP A 41 20.83 -0.34 -7.77
N TYR A 42 20.96 -0.15 -6.47
CA TYR A 42 20.37 0.94 -5.70
C TYR A 42 21.47 1.79 -5.05
N GLU A 43 21.81 2.91 -5.69
CA GLU A 43 22.91 3.79 -5.25
C GLU A 43 22.57 4.63 -4.01
N GLY A 44 21.28 4.89 -3.74
CA GLY A 44 20.84 5.76 -2.65
C GLY A 44 21.06 5.13 -1.27
N PRO A 45 21.63 5.86 -0.29
CA PRO A 45 21.85 5.33 1.05
C PRO A 45 20.55 5.07 1.83
N THR A 46 19.43 5.62 1.38
CA THR A 46 18.12 5.42 1.98
C THR A 46 17.10 4.89 0.98
N LEU A 47 16.14 4.10 1.49
CA LEU A 47 15.00 3.62 0.71
C LEU A 47 14.22 4.78 0.05
N ARG A 48 14.14 5.95 0.71
CA ARG A 48 13.47 7.13 0.16
C ARG A 48 14.11 7.58 -1.14
N GLU A 49 15.44 7.68 -1.16
CA GLU A 49 16.19 8.13 -2.33
C GLU A 49 16.07 7.12 -3.47
N ASN A 50 16.18 5.83 -3.16
CA ASN A 50 16.01 4.75 -4.15
C ASN A 50 14.61 4.71 -4.77
N LEU A 51 13.59 5.21 -4.07
CA LEU A 51 12.23 5.33 -4.58
C LEU A 51 11.92 6.68 -5.22
N GLY A 52 12.85 7.65 -5.18
CA GLY A 52 12.58 9.04 -5.57
C GLY A 52 11.44 9.69 -4.77
N ALA A 53 11.18 9.19 -3.56
CA ALA A 53 10.03 9.58 -2.78
C ALA A 53 10.22 10.99 -2.20
N HIS A 54 9.22 11.85 -2.38
CA HIS A 54 9.21 13.19 -1.79
C HIS A 54 9.26 13.13 -0.26
N GLU A 55 9.78 14.18 0.35
CA GLU A 55 9.67 14.36 1.80
C GLU A 55 8.19 14.51 2.20
N GLN A 56 7.56 13.40 2.53
CA GLN A 56 6.24 13.40 3.13
C GLN A 56 6.39 13.10 4.62
N TYR A 57 6.32 14.17 5.41
CA TYR A 57 6.07 14.06 6.83
C TYR A 57 4.56 14.04 7.07
N GLY A 58 4.05 12.99 7.72
CA GLY A 58 2.63 12.84 8.05
C GLY A 58 1.78 12.07 7.03
N LEU A 59 0.48 11.95 7.34
CA LEU A 59 -0.50 11.22 6.51
C LEU A 59 -0.73 11.97 5.18
N ASP A 60 -0.78 11.22 4.07
CA ASP A 60 -1.04 11.77 2.72
C ASP A 60 -2.30 12.65 2.77
N PRO A 61 -2.28 13.90 2.29
CA PRO A 61 -3.46 14.78 2.28
C PRO A 61 -4.73 14.15 1.68
N ARG A 62 -4.61 13.14 0.80
CA ARG A 62 -5.74 12.34 0.28
C ARG A 62 -6.39 11.46 1.34
N LEU A 63 -5.63 11.03 2.32
CA LEU A 63 -6.08 10.31 3.51
C LEU A 63 -6.49 11.27 4.65
N THR A 64 -5.97 12.50 4.62
CA THR A 64 -6.12 13.48 5.72
C THR A 64 -7.18 14.55 5.46
N LYS A 65 -7.68 14.71 4.22
CA LYS A 65 -8.76 15.66 3.93
C LYS A 65 -10.05 15.15 4.58
N PRO A 66 -10.59 15.78 5.65
CA PRO A 66 -11.95 15.50 6.05
C PRO A 66 -12.85 15.81 4.85
N ALA A 67 -13.85 14.95 4.60
CA ALA A 67 -14.92 15.25 3.65
C ALA A 67 -15.34 16.72 3.82
N PRO A 68 -15.53 17.49 2.73
CA PRO A 68 -15.88 18.89 2.86
C PRO A 68 -17.10 18.97 3.76
N VAL A 69 -16.89 19.45 4.98
CA VAL A 69 -17.99 19.93 5.81
C VAL A 69 -18.65 20.97 4.93
N MET A 70 -19.87 20.68 4.49
CA MET A 70 -20.71 21.68 3.85
C MET A 70 -20.75 22.85 4.82
N THR A 71 -19.97 23.88 4.54
CA THR A 71 -20.04 25.15 5.22
C THR A 71 -21.45 25.64 4.94
N THR A 72 -22.35 25.39 5.90
CA THR A 72 -23.58 26.14 5.99
C THR A 72 -23.14 27.57 6.20
N THR A 73 -23.04 28.33 5.11
CA THR A 73 -23.03 29.78 5.16
C THR A 73 -24.20 30.17 6.05
N PRO A 74 -24.02 30.92 7.14
CA PRO A 74 -25.16 31.46 7.86
C PRO A 74 -25.91 32.36 6.86
N GLN A 75 -27.01 31.86 6.34
CA GLN A 75 -27.96 32.61 5.52
C GLN A 75 -28.59 33.67 6.42
N VAL A 76 -27.91 34.80 6.59
CA VAL A 76 -28.55 36.03 7.04
C VAL A 76 -29.27 36.60 5.83
N LEU A 77 -30.48 36.09 5.59
CA LEU A 77 -31.37 36.60 4.56
C LEU A 77 -32.70 37.00 5.20
N ALA A 78 -33.14 38.20 4.83
CA ALA A 78 -34.52 38.68 4.82
C ALA A 78 -35.07 39.35 6.10
N THR A 79 -34.99 40.69 6.06
CA THR A 79 -36.08 41.68 6.18
C THR A 79 -37.06 41.67 7.39
N PRO A 80 -37.30 42.84 8.02
CA PRO A 80 -38.25 42.99 9.12
C PRO A 80 -39.70 43.11 8.61
N TRP A 81 -40.66 42.49 9.30
CA TRP A 81 -42.11 42.69 9.18
C TRP A 81 -42.70 42.96 10.60
N PRO A 82 -43.83 43.69 10.75
CA PRO A 82 -44.07 44.76 11.72
C PRO A 82 -44.75 44.28 13.02
N PRO A 83 -44.88 45.17 14.02
CA PRO A 83 -45.58 44.85 15.27
C PRO A 83 -47.11 44.81 15.07
N ARG A 84 -47.76 43.95 15.87
CA ARG A 84 -49.21 44.02 16.14
C ARG A 84 -49.49 45.07 17.22
#